data_AF-R9M8W7-F1
#
_entry.id   AF-R9M8W7-F1
#
_cell.length_a   1.000
_cell.length_b   1.000
_cell.length_c   1.000
_cell.angle_alpha   90.00
_cell.angle_beta   90.00
_cell.angle_gamma   90.00
#
_symmetry.space_group_name_H-M   'P 1'
#
loop_
_entity.id
_entity.type
_entity.pdbx_description
1 polymer ?
#
loop_
_entity_poly.entity_id
_entity_poly.type
_entity_poly.pdbx_seq_one_letter_code
_entity_poly.pdbx_strand_id
1 'polypeptide(L)'
;MENKFELAHLGINTPDPESALELAKLLSLVFNLNPRHGQKSEFAGEYFECMKSPFLGENGHIAMRTPDLDAAVEELRGKGFAFKMETAAYTEDGKLKNIYLDDEFGGFAIHIMRG
;
A
#
# COMPACT_ATOMS: atom_id res chain seq x y z
N MET A 1 -21.59 6.17 -10.10
CA MET A 1 -21.33 4.71 -10.03
C MET A 1 -20.48 4.48 -8.80
N GLU A 2 -20.67 3.37 -8.11
CA GLU A 2 -19.83 2.98 -6.98
C GLU A 2 -18.57 2.28 -7.53
N ASN A 3 -17.39 2.78 -7.16
CA ASN A 3 -16.11 2.21 -7.56
C ASN A 3 -15.86 0.89 -6.83
N LYS A 4 -15.23 -0.05 -7.52
CA LYS A 4 -14.82 -1.33 -6.93
C LYS A 4 -13.39 -1.24 -6.42
N PHE A 5 -13.17 -1.83 -5.26
CA PHE A 5 -11.87 -1.92 -4.62
C PHE A 5 -11.56 -3.39 -4.33
N GLU A 6 -10.31 -3.77 -4.54
CA GLU A 6 -9.78 -5.08 -4.16
C GLU A 6 -8.55 -4.89 -3.28
N LEU A 7 -8.36 -5.76 -2.29
CA LEU A 7 -7.13 -5.77 -1.52
C LEU A 7 -5.96 -6.14 -2.45
N ALA A 8 -4.97 -5.27 -2.53
CA ALA A 8 -3.75 -5.51 -3.28
C ALA A 8 -2.69 -6.16 -2.38
N HIS A 9 -2.31 -5.46 -1.31
CA HIS A 9 -1.30 -5.94 -0.36
C HIS A 9 -1.41 -5.27 1.01
N LEU A 10 -0.77 -5.88 2.00
CA LEU A 10 -0.56 -5.35 3.34
C LEU A 10 0.90 -4.91 3.48
N GLY A 11 1.12 -3.62 3.68
CA GLY A 11 2.38 -3.05 4.14
C GLY A 11 2.54 -3.19 5.64
N ILE A 12 3.67 -3.72 6.08
CA ILE A 12 4.02 -3.89 7.49
C ILE A 12 5.28 -3.09 7.77
N ASN A 13 5.18 -2.12 8.68
CA ASN A 13 6.34 -1.36 9.11
C ASN A 13 7.27 -2.22 9.97
N THR A 14 8.55 -2.26 9.61
CA THR A 14 9.61 -2.89 10.42
C THR A 14 10.72 -1.86 10.69
N PRO A 15 11.50 -2.02 11.77
CA PRO A 15 12.45 -1.00 12.20
C PRO A 15 13.67 -0.85 11.28
N ASP A 16 14.04 -1.89 10.54
CA ASP A 16 15.28 -1.94 9.76
C ASP A 16 15.21 -2.99 8.63
N PRO A 17 16.17 -2.98 7.68
CA PRO A 17 16.18 -3.91 6.55
C PRO A 17 16.31 -5.39 6.92
N GLU A 18 16.95 -5.72 8.04
CA GLU A 18 17.14 -7.11 8.49
C GLU A 18 15.80 -7.67 8.98
N SER A 19 15.11 -6.92 9.83
CA SER A 19 13.76 -7.23 10.32
C SER A 19 12.76 -7.41 9.16
N ALA A 20 12.81 -6.55 8.14
CA ALA A 20 11.97 -6.68 6.94
C ALA A 20 12.22 -8.00 6.20
N LEU A 21 13.49 -8.36 6.03
CA LEU A 21 13.88 -9.58 5.33
C LEU A 21 13.47 -10.84 6.10
N GLU A 22 13.66 -10.85 7.43
CA GLU A 22 13.25 -11.97 8.28
C GLU A 22 11.74 -12.18 8.24
N LEU A 23 10.96 -11.10 8.36
CA LEU A 23 9.50 -11.18 8.28
C LEU A 23 9.03 -11.66 6.92
N ALA A 24 9.58 -11.14 5.82
CA ALA A 24 9.23 -11.55 4.47
C ALA A 24 9.54 -13.04 4.23
N LYS A 25 10.66 -13.55 4.75
CA LYS A 25 11.00 -14.98 4.70
C LYS A 25 10.01 -15.82 5.50
N LEU A 26 9.66 -15.40 6.71
CA LEU A 26 8.71 -16.12 7.57
C LEU A 26 7.32 -16.21 6.93
N LEU A 27 6.80 -15.10 6.42
CA LEU A 27 5.50 -15.09 5.71
C LEU A 27 5.54 -15.93 4.43
N SER A 28 6.66 -15.86 3.69
CA SER A 28 6.87 -16.71 2.51
C SER A 28 6.84 -18.18 2.86
N LEU A 29 7.48 -18.58 3.96
CA LEU A 29 7.47 -19.95 4.45
C LEU A 29 6.07 -20.41 4.87
N VAL A 30 5.36 -19.60 5.66
CA VAL A 30 4.02 -19.96 6.19
C VAL A 30 3.00 -20.16 5.07
N PHE A 31 3.07 -19.33 4.03
CA PHE A 31 2.06 -19.30 2.96
C PHE A 31 2.54 -19.88 1.62
N ASN A 32 3.75 -20.47 1.56
CA ASN A 32 4.38 -20.98 0.34
C ASN A 32 4.50 -19.92 -0.78
N LEU A 33 4.92 -18.71 -0.42
CA LEU A 33 5.09 -17.59 -1.36
C LEU A 33 6.55 -17.46 -1.80
N ASN A 34 6.76 -16.88 -2.99
CA ASN A 34 8.09 -16.52 -3.45
C ASN A 34 8.47 -15.12 -2.94
N PRO A 35 9.60 -14.96 -2.23
CA PRO A 35 10.04 -13.66 -1.78
C PRO A 35 10.56 -12.82 -2.95
N ARG A 36 10.45 -11.50 -2.84
CA ARG A 36 10.99 -10.55 -3.83
C ARG A 36 11.65 -9.37 -3.12
N HIS A 37 12.89 -9.08 -3.54
CA HIS A 37 13.63 -7.92 -3.04
C HIS A 37 13.18 -6.62 -3.69
N GLY A 38 12.86 -5.62 -2.87
CA GLY A 38 12.56 -4.26 -3.30
C GLY A 38 13.58 -3.25 -2.75
N GLN A 39 13.54 -2.03 -3.29
CA GLN A 39 14.42 -0.96 -2.84
C GLN A 39 14.07 -0.50 -1.41
N LYS A 40 12.78 -0.26 -1.15
CA LYS A 40 12.28 0.27 0.15
C LYS A 40 11.70 -0.81 1.07
N SER A 41 11.46 -2.01 0.53
CA SER A 41 10.72 -3.07 1.19
C SER A 41 11.18 -4.43 0.71
N GLU A 42 10.92 -5.44 1.51
CA GLU A 42 11.04 -6.86 1.18
C GLU A 42 9.63 -7.44 1.00
N PHE A 43 9.40 -8.27 0.00
CA PHE A 43 8.07 -8.82 -0.28
C PHE A 43 8.00 -10.32 0.00
N ALA A 44 6.88 -10.76 0.58
CA ALA A 44 6.47 -12.16 0.58
C ALA A 44 5.32 -12.34 -0.42
N GLY A 45 5.64 -12.86 -1.61
CA GLY A 45 4.70 -12.91 -2.72
C GLY A 45 4.17 -11.53 -3.11
N GLU A 46 2.89 -11.48 -3.49
CA GLU A 46 2.20 -10.23 -3.85
C GLU A 46 1.49 -9.57 -2.67
N TYR A 47 1.31 -10.30 -1.56
CA TYR A 47 0.39 -9.90 -0.50
C TYR A 47 1.02 -9.11 0.64
N PHE A 48 2.31 -9.32 0.92
CA PHE A 48 2.95 -8.72 2.08
C PHE A 48 4.16 -7.89 1.65
N GLU A 49 4.13 -6.61 1.99
CA GLU A 49 5.23 -5.66 1.80
C GLU A 49 5.83 -5.32 3.17
N CYS A 50 6.99 -5.86 3.49
CA CYS A 50 7.70 -5.60 4.74
C CYS A 50 8.63 -4.39 4.54
N MET A 51 8.31 -3.25 5.14
CA MET A 51 9.05 -2.00 4.95
C MET A 51 10.39 -2.04 5.68
N LYS A 52 11.48 -1.62 5.02
CA LYS A 52 12.85 -1.59 5.59
C LYS A 52 13.08 -0.49 6.62
N SER A 53 12.16 0.45 6.72
CA SER A 53 12.05 1.45 7.77
C SER A 53 10.59 1.86 7.87
N PRO A 54 10.09 2.32 9.03
CA PRO A 54 8.71 2.77 9.15
C PRO A 54 8.39 3.88 8.15
N PHE A 55 7.20 3.82 7.54
CA PHE A 55 6.71 4.87 6.64
C PHE A 55 5.43 5.51 7.18
N LEU A 56 4.27 5.22 6.59
CA LEU A 56 2.96 5.70 7.04
C LEU A 56 2.24 4.60 7.81
N GLY A 57 1.33 5.00 8.69
CA GLY A 57 0.66 4.09 9.61
C GLY A 57 1.54 3.67 10.77
N GLU A 58 0.95 3.54 11.95
CA GLU A 58 1.60 2.87 13.09
C GLU A 58 2.04 1.45 12.73
N ASN A 59 1.15 0.68 12.09
CA ASN A 59 1.34 -0.73 11.72
C ASN A 59 1.81 -0.91 10.26
N GLY A 60 1.83 0.15 9.46
CA GLY A 60 2.06 0.11 8.01
C GLY A 60 0.82 0.54 7.23
N HIS A 61 0.55 -0.09 6.08
CA HIS A 61 -0.52 0.34 5.19
C HIS A 61 -1.36 -0.80 4.63
N ILE A 62 -2.63 -0.52 4.35
CA ILE A 62 -3.50 -1.40 3.58
C ILE A 62 -3.59 -0.80 2.17
N ALA A 63 -3.13 -1.56 1.17
CA ALA A 63 -3.22 -1.15 -0.21
C ALA A 63 -4.46 -1.74 -0.88
N MET A 64 -5.31 -0.87 -1.40
CA MET A 64 -6.47 -1.21 -2.21
C MET A 64 -6.19 -0.82 -3.66
N ARG A 65 -6.57 -1.68 -4.61
CA ARG A 65 -6.51 -1.37 -6.04
C ARG A 65 -7.88 -1.15 -6.64
N THR A 66 -7.95 -0.29 -7.65
CA THR A 66 -9.17 -0.02 -8.40
C THR A 66 -8.85 0.24 -9.89
N PRO A 67 -9.72 -0.18 -10.84
CA PRO A 67 -9.48 0.06 -12.27
C PRO A 67 -9.40 1.54 -12.65
N ASP A 68 -10.13 2.40 -11.93
CA ASP A 68 -10.20 3.84 -12.19
C ASP A 68 -9.92 4.63 -10.90
N LEU A 69 -8.63 4.91 -10.67
CA LEU A 69 -8.19 5.63 -9.48
C LEU A 69 -8.70 7.08 -9.45
N ASP A 70 -8.84 7.73 -10.60
CA ASP A 70 -9.31 9.12 -10.65
C ASP A 70 -10.79 9.18 -10.22
N ALA A 71 -11.62 8.27 -10.74
CA ALA A 71 -13.02 8.17 -10.33
C ALA A 71 -13.17 7.78 -8.85
N ALA A 72 -12.29 6.92 -8.33
CA ALA A 72 -12.28 6.54 -6.93
C ALA A 72 -11.91 7.71 -6.00
N VAL A 73 -10.93 8.53 -6.39
CA VAL A 73 -10.56 9.74 -5.64
C VAL A 73 -11.72 10.71 -5.56
N GLU A 74 -12.41 10.97 -6.67
CA GLU A 74 -13.58 11.85 -6.70
C GLU A 74 -14.72 11.32 -5.81
N GLU A 75 -15.00 10.01 -5.88
CA GLU A 75 -16.01 9.39 -5.01
C GLU A 75 -15.66 9.55 -3.53
N LEU A 76 -14.41 9.29 -3.15
CA LEU A 76 -13.96 9.37 -1.76
C LEU A 76 -13.93 10.81 -1.24
N ARG A 77 -13.56 11.79 -2.08
CA ARG A 77 -13.71 13.22 -1.77
C ARG A 77 -15.17 13.59 -1.54
N GLY A 78 -16.07 13.09 -2.38
CA GLY A 78 -17.52 13.27 -2.22
C GLY A 78 -18.08 12.66 -0.93
N LYS A 79 -17.43 11.61 -0.41
CA LYS A 79 -17.70 10.99 0.89
C LYS A 79 -17.03 11.70 2.08
N GLY A 80 -16.24 12.76 1.83
CA GLY A 80 -15.59 13.56 2.86
C GLY A 80 -14.17 13.13 3.24
N PHE A 81 -13.56 12.19 2.51
CA PHE A 81 -12.18 11.79 2.78
C PHE A 81 -11.18 12.75 2.13
N ALA A 82 -10.13 13.07 2.87
CA ALA A 82 -8.98 13.82 2.40
C ALA A 82 -7.85 12.90 1.94
N PHE A 83 -6.98 13.43 1.08
CA PHE A 83 -5.85 12.70 0.51
C PHE A 83 -4.55 13.43 0.83
N LYS A 84 -3.53 12.64 1.16
CA LYS A 84 -2.18 13.11 1.44
C LYS A 84 -1.42 13.33 0.13
N MET A 85 -1.60 14.50 -0.47
CA MET A 85 -1.19 14.78 -1.85
C MET A 85 0.33 14.62 -2.10
N GLU A 86 1.17 14.79 -1.08
CA GLU A 86 2.62 14.56 -1.16
C GLU A 86 2.99 13.09 -1.39
N THR A 87 2.06 12.17 -1.19
CA THR A 87 2.25 10.73 -1.47
C THR A 87 1.84 10.34 -2.88
N ALA A 88 1.23 11.25 -3.64
CA ALA A 88 0.72 10.97 -4.97
C ALA A 88 1.89 10.61 -5.91
N ALA A 89 1.81 9.42 -6.51
CA ALA A 89 2.70 9.01 -7.57
C ALA A 89 1.95 8.98 -8.90
N TYR A 90 2.64 9.31 -9.99
CA TYR A 90 2.08 9.36 -11.33
C TYR A 90 2.82 8.40 -12.25
N THR A 91 2.12 7.91 -13.27
CA THR A 91 2.70 7.17 -14.39
C THR A 91 3.45 8.14 -15.32
N GLU A 92 4.23 7.61 -16.26
CA GLU A 92 4.97 8.43 -17.24
C GLU A 92 4.04 9.26 -18.14
N ASP A 93 2.82 8.77 -18.40
CA ASP A 93 1.76 9.48 -19.13
C ASP A 93 0.97 10.46 -18.24
N GLY A 94 1.39 10.68 -16.99
CA GLY A 94 0.83 11.69 -16.09
C GLY A 94 -0.46 11.29 -15.37
N LYS A 95 -0.87 10.01 -15.45
CA LYS A 95 -2.04 9.51 -14.71
C LYS A 95 -1.69 9.21 -13.27
N LEU A 96 -2.64 9.43 -12.36
CA LEU A 96 -2.45 9.05 -10.96
C LEU A 96 -2.27 7.53 -10.88
N LYS A 97 -1.14 7.11 -10.28
CA LYS A 97 -0.73 5.71 -10.10
C LYS A 97 -1.11 5.23 -8.70
N ASN A 98 -0.87 6.05 -7.69
CA ASN A 98 -1.29 5.78 -6.32
C ASN A 98 -1.33 7.06 -5.49
N ILE A 99 -2.04 6.99 -4.35
CA ILE A 99 -2.15 8.04 -3.35
C ILE A 99 -2.61 7.45 -2.01
N TYR A 100 -2.28 8.11 -0.90
CA TYR A 100 -2.79 7.75 0.43
C TYR A 100 -3.94 8.66 0.88
N LEU A 101 -4.85 8.11 1.68
CA LEU A 101 -5.75 8.92 2.50
C LEU A 101 -4.94 9.69 3.57
N ASP A 102 -5.49 10.83 4.00
CA ASP A 102 -4.84 11.69 5.02
C ASP A 102 -5.05 11.20 6.46
N ASP A 103 -5.86 10.16 6.65
CA ASP A 103 -6.20 9.58 7.95
C ASP A 103 -5.77 8.11 8.06
N GLU A 104 -5.70 7.60 9.29
CA GLU A 104 -5.35 6.23 9.61
C GLU A 104 -6.55 5.44 10.16
N PHE A 105 -6.58 4.15 9.85
CA PHE A 105 -7.70 3.27 10.14
C PHE A 105 -7.16 2.08 10.93
N GLY A 106 -7.39 2.05 12.25
CA GLY A 106 -6.86 1.01 13.12
C GLY A 106 -5.33 0.96 13.15
N GLY A 107 -4.67 2.11 13.02
CA GLY A 107 -3.21 2.23 12.95
C GLY A 107 -2.61 1.88 11.59
N PHE A 108 -3.41 1.71 10.54
CA PHE A 108 -2.93 1.53 9.17
C PHE A 108 -3.23 2.77 8.33
N ALA A 109 -2.25 3.20 7.53
CA ALA A 109 -2.52 4.14 6.45
C ALA A 109 -3.24 3.42 5.29
N ILE A 110 -4.12 4.14 4.58
CA ILE A 110 -4.84 3.57 3.43
C ILE A 110 -4.22 4.06 2.13
N HIS A 111 -3.57 3.15 1.41
CA HIS A 111 -3.00 3.38 0.08
C HIS A 111 -4.01 2.95 -0.98
N ILE A 112 -4.28 3.79 -1.96
CA ILE A 112 -5.12 3.41 -3.11
C ILE A 112 -4.30 3.52 -4.38
N MET A 113 -4.27 2.44 -5.15
CA MET A 113 -3.51 2.34 -6.39
C MET A 113 -4.39 2.02 -7.58
N ARG A 114 -3.91 2.41 -8.75
CA ARG A 114 -4.47 1.98 -10.02
C ARG A 114 -4.13 0.50 -10.24
N GLY A 115 -5.17 -0.29 -10.56
CA GLY A 115 -5.07 -1.69 -10.97
C GLY A 115 -4.71 -1.89 -12.43
#